data_AF-A0A938EV53-F1
#
_entry.id   AF-A0A938EV53-F1
#
_cell.length_a   1.000
_cell.length_b   1.000
_cell.length_c   1.000
_cell.angle_alpha   90.00
_cell.angle_beta   90.00
_cell.angle_gamma   90.00
#
_symmetry.space_group_name_H-M   'P 1'
#
loop_
_entity.id
_entity.type
_entity.pdbx_description
1 polymer ?
#
loop_
_entity_poly.entity_id
_entity_poly.type
_entity_poly.pdbx_seq_one_letter_code
_entity_poly.pdbx_strand_id
1 'polypeptide(L)'
;MEGPVTIRDVAARAGVALSSVSRVLSGHPDVSASMRAKVEEAAQALGYEPDLLAQSLRSGATRTIGFIIRDIANPLFAVVARACEQELRRNGYSLILMNSDGSVETESKNFALLRRRRVDGVIASLVAEDSPYVKKTILSLRAPLVLLDRDVKGLNASAVITNHAIGVKAATKHLLDLGHRDIAFISGAANVYTTRNRIKGFSEAFAEAGIPLPEKLIALGGFDAEYGLIHA
;
A
#
# COMPACT_ATOMS: atom_id res chain seq x y z
N MET A 1 18.28 -0.51 37.99
CA MET A 1 17.97 0.05 36.66
C MET A 1 16.80 0.99 36.85
N GLU A 2 17.02 2.29 36.66
CA GLU A 2 15.92 3.26 36.63
C GLU A 2 15.00 2.92 35.44
N GLY A 3 13.68 2.93 35.69
CA GLY A 3 12.69 2.62 34.67
C GLY A 3 12.66 3.69 33.56
N PRO A 4 11.96 3.42 32.44
CA PRO A 4 11.81 4.40 31.37
C PRO A 4 11.17 5.69 31.91
N VAL A 5 11.71 6.83 31.49
CA VAL A 5 11.18 8.15 31.85
C VAL A 5 9.72 8.25 31.42
N THR A 6 8.87 8.71 32.35
CA THR A 6 7.42 8.80 32.14
C THR A 6 6.98 10.25 31.98
N ILE A 7 5.75 10.42 31.48
CA ILE A 7 5.10 11.74 31.40
C ILE A 7 4.93 12.40 32.78
N ARG A 8 4.94 11.61 33.87
CA ARG A 8 4.89 12.13 35.25
C ARG A 8 6.22 12.77 35.65
N ASP A 9 7.34 12.22 35.21
CA ASP A 9 8.67 12.77 35.47
C ASP A 9 8.85 14.11 34.77
N VAL A 10 8.34 14.21 33.53
CA VAL A 10 8.27 15.49 32.79
C VAL A 10 7.41 16.52 33.53
N ALA A 11 6.23 16.13 34.03
CA ALA A 11 5.35 17.02 34.79
C ALA A 11 6.01 17.54 36.07
N ALA A 12 6.68 16.65 36.81
CA ALA A 12 7.41 17.00 38.02
C ALA A 12 8.55 17.98 37.72
N ARG A 13 9.35 17.73 36.68
CA ARG A 13 10.47 18.60 36.30
C ARG A 13 10.02 19.95 35.74
N ALA A 14 8.96 19.98 34.94
CA ALA A 14 8.40 21.21 34.38
C ALA A 14 7.62 22.05 35.41
N GLY A 15 7.26 21.46 36.57
CA GLY A 15 6.47 22.12 37.61
C GLY A 15 5.03 22.41 37.19
N VAL A 16 4.42 21.53 36.37
CA VAL A 16 3.05 21.68 35.87
C VAL A 16 2.23 20.41 36.09
N ALA A 17 0.91 20.51 35.98
CA ALA A 17 0.03 19.34 36.08
C ALA A 17 0.23 18.37 34.90
N LEU A 18 -0.01 17.07 35.14
CA LEU A 18 0.08 16.03 34.12
C LEU A 18 -0.80 16.34 32.88
N SER A 19 -2.00 16.90 33.10
CA SER A 19 -2.91 17.30 32.03
C SER A 19 -2.36 18.44 31.17
N SER A 20 -1.53 19.33 31.73
CA SER A 20 -0.84 20.38 31.00
C SER A 20 0.26 19.81 30.11
N VAL A 21 1.07 18.89 30.63
CA VAL A 21 2.08 18.17 29.83
C VAL A 21 1.41 17.42 28.67
N SER A 22 0.32 16.71 28.95
CA SER A 22 -0.43 15.99 27.91
C SER A 22 -0.93 16.93 26.81
N ARG A 23 -1.46 18.12 27.15
CA ARG A 23 -1.90 19.13 26.19
C ARG A 23 -0.76 19.71 25.35
N VAL A 24 0.38 19.99 25.98
CA VAL A 24 1.57 20.48 25.28
C VAL A 24 2.02 19.44 24.25
N LEU A 25 2.23 18.20 24.69
CA LEU A 25 2.72 17.09 23.86
C LEU A 25 1.74 16.69 22.75
N SER A 26 0.43 16.89 22.96
CA SER A 26 -0.58 16.67 21.92
C SER A 26 -0.74 17.85 20.96
N GLY A 27 -0.01 18.96 21.17
CA GLY A 27 -0.13 20.17 20.33
C GLY A 27 -1.45 20.92 20.50
N HIS A 28 -2.11 20.82 21.67
CA HIS A 28 -3.38 21.50 21.92
C HIS A 28 -3.25 23.02 21.77
N PRO A 29 -4.20 23.72 21.12
CA PRO A 29 -4.10 25.16 20.85
C PRO A 29 -4.14 26.01 22.13
N ASP A 30 -4.90 25.58 23.14
CA ASP A 30 -5.00 26.26 24.45
C ASP A 30 -3.81 25.98 25.38
N VAL A 31 -2.60 26.29 24.91
CA VAL A 31 -1.35 26.17 25.68
C VAL A 31 -0.53 27.43 25.49
N SER A 32 -0.23 28.12 26.60
CA SER A 32 0.62 29.31 26.54
C SER A 32 2.04 28.96 26.07
N ALA A 33 2.68 29.88 25.35
CA ALA A 33 4.04 29.70 24.86
C ALA A 33 5.04 29.39 26.00
N SER A 34 4.86 30.04 27.16
CA SER A 34 5.68 29.79 28.35
C SER A 34 5.52 28.36 28.89
N MET A 35 4.29 27.84 28.94
CA MET A 35 4.03 26.46 29.40
C MET A 35 4.59 25.43 28.42
N ARG A 36 4.45 25.69 27.11
CA ARG A 36 5.03 24.86 26.05
C ARG A 36 6.54 24.76 26.20
N ALA A 37 7.23 25.89 26.31
CA ALA A 37 8.68 25.93 26.48
C ALA A 37 9.16 25.15 27.72
N LYS A 38 8.51 25.33 28.88
CA LYS A 38 8.86 24.59 30.11
C LYS A 38 8.75 23.08 29.97
N VAL A 39 7.69 22.61 29.30
CA VAL A 39 7.45 21.18 29.12
C VAL A 39 8.40 20.58 28.09
N GLU A 40 8.66 21.28 26.98
CA GLU A 40 9.60 20.84 25.94
C GLU A 40 11.03 20.76 26.49
N GLU A 41 11.48 21.77 27.26
CA GLU A 41 12.78 21.76 27.92
C GLU A 41 12.91 20.61 28.93
N ALA A 42 11.88 20.38 29.75
CA ALA A 42 11.87 19.28 30.71
C ALA A 42 11.89 17.91 30.02
N ALA A 43 11.11 17.73 28.95
CA ALA A 43 11.09 16.49 28.18
C ALA A 43 12.45 16.22 27.53
N GLN A 44 13.06 17.25 26.91
CA GLN A 44 14.37 17.13 26.27
C GLN A 44 15.48 16.82 27.29
N ALA A 45 15.48 17.49 28.45
CA ALA A 45 16.46 17.25 29.50
C ALA A 45 16.38 15.83 30.09
N LEU A 46 15.19 15.23 30.08
CA LEU A 46 14.99 13.85 30.56
C LEU A 46 15.12 12.81 29.45
N GLY A 47 15.27 13.21 28.18
CA GLY A 47 15.21 12.28 27.04
C GLY A 47 13.84 11.59 26.94
N TYR A 48 12.76 12.25 27.35
CA TYR A 48 11.41 11.71 27.29
C TYR A 48 10.92 11.66 25.84
N GLU A 49 10.61 10.46 25.36
CA GLU A 49 9.90 10.25 24.10
C GLU A 49 8.42 9.92 24.36
N PRO A 50 7.47 10.57 23.68
CA PRO A 50 6.07 10.25 23.82
C PRO A 50 5.75 8.82 23.38
N ASP A 51 5.07 8.07 24.24
CA ASP A 51 4.60 6.73 23.92
C ASP A 51 3.47 6.78 22.87
N LEU A 52 3.79 6.33 21.65
CA LEU A 52 2.84 6.24 20.53
C LEU A 52 1.66 5.31 20.83
N LEU A 53 1.87 4.23 21.60
CA LEU A 53 0.79 3.34 22.02
C LEU A 53 -0.20 4.11 22.91
N ALA A 54 0.31 4.83 23.92
CA ALA A 54 -0.52 5.64 24.80
C ALA A 54 -1.23 6.77 24.04
N GLN A 55 -0.59 7.39 23.04
CA GLN A 55 -1.24 8.37 22.17
C GLN A 55 -2.35 7.75 21.31
N SER A 56 -2.11 6.56 20.74
CA SER A 56 -3.10 5.87 19.90
C SER A 56 -4.33 5.44 20.68
N LEU A 57 -4.16 5.01 21.93
CA LEU A 57 -5.27 4.67 22.82
C LEU A 57 -6.15 5.89 23.13
N ARG A 58 -5.57 7.08 23.24
CA ARG A 58 -6.31 8.32 23.48
C ARG A 58 -6.99 8.88 22.23
N SER A 59 -6.28 8.89 21.11
CA SER A 59 -6.76 9.46 19.84
C SER A 59 -7.65 8.52 19.04
N GLY A 60 -7.59 7.21 19.32
CA GLY A 60 -8.21 6.17 18.50
C GLY A 60 -7.52 5.92 17.16
N ALA A 61 -6.43 6.64 16.86
CA ALA A 61 -5.68 6.56 15.61
C ALA A 61 -4.24 6.13 15.87
N THR A 62 -3.74 5.21 15.04
CA THR A 62 -2.36 4.71 15.14
C THR A 62 -1.37 5.52 14.31
N ARG A 63 -1.88 6.47 13.51
CA ARG A 63 -1.16 7.20 12.46
C ARG A 63 -0.29 6.28 11.60
N THR A 64 -0.84 5.12 11.29
CA THR A 64 -0.13 4.05 10.58
C THR A 64 -0.97 3.56 9.42
N ILE A 65 -0.39 3.51 8.24
CA ILE A 65 -0.98 2.95 7.03
C ILE A 65 -0.24 1.67 6.67
N GLY A 66 -0.98 0.60 6.39
CA GLY A 66 -0.40 -0.63 5.85
C GLY A 66 -0.28 -0.56 4.34
N PHE A 67 0.81 -1.07 3.77
CA PHE A 67 1.00 -1.20 2.34
C PHE A 67 1.38 -2.64 1.96
N ILE A 68 0.45 -3.35 1.33
CA ILE A 68 0.63 -4.74 0.89
C ILE A 68 0.94 -4.76 -0.61
N ILE A 69 2.08 -5.34 -0.97
CA ILE A 69 2.50 -5.54 -2.36
C ILE A 69 2.97 -6.97 -2.56
N ARG A 70 3.09 -7.40 -3.81
CA ARG A 70 3.67 -8.72 -4.11
C ARG A 70 5.14 -8.77 -3.75
N ASP A 71 5.93 -7.85 -4.29
CA ASP A 71 7.37 -7.88 -4.15
C ASP A 71 7.95 -6.46 -4.24
N ILE A 72 8.66 -6.03 -3.20
CA ILE A 72 9.35 -4.74 -3.15
C ILE A 72 10.53 -4.65 -4.12
N ALA A 73 11.10 -5.78 -4.56
CA ALA A 73 12.18 -5.78 -5.54
C ALA A 73 11.70 -5.35 -6.94
N ASN A 74 10.39 -5.41 -7.21
CA ASN A 74 9.83 -4.84 -8.43
C ASN A 74 9.95 -3.30 -8.41
N PRO A 75 10.66 -2.69 -9.39
CA PRO A 75 10.91 -1.24 -9.39
C PRO A 75 9.64 -0.38 -9.36
N LEU A 76 8.53 -0.86 -9.93
CA LEU A 76 7.24 -0.18 -9.89
C LEU A 76 6.80 0.06 -8.43
N PHE A 77 6.83 -0.98 -7.61
CA PHE A 77 6.38 -0.89 -6.23
C PHE A 77 7.35 -0.12 -5.35
N ALA A 78 8.66 -0.17 -5.62
CA ALA A 78 9.64 0.66 -4.93
C ALA A 78 9.38 2.17 -5.14
N VAL A 79 9.10 2.57 -6.39
CA VAL A 79 8.76 3.97 -6.72
C VAL A 79 7.47 4.40 -6.03
N VAL A 80 6.43 3.56 -6.08
CA VAL A 80 5.15 3.84 -5.43
C VAL A 80 5.29 3.90 -3.91
N ALA A 81 6.00 2.96 -3.29
CA ALA A 81 6.25 2.94 -1.84
C ALA A 81 6.92 4.23 -1.38
N ARG A 82 7.94 4.70 -2.11
CA ARG A 82 8.62 5.97 -1.84
C ARG A 82 7.67 7.16 -1.92
N ALA A 83 6.81 7.21 -2.94
CA ALA A 83 5.84 8.30 -3.09
C ALA A 83 4.78 8.28 -1.98
N CYS A 84 4.24 7.10 -1.66
CA CYS A 84 3.31 6.92 -0.56
C CYS A 84 3.92 7.32 0.78
N GLU A 85 5.14 6.86 1.09
CA GLU A 85 5.83 7.22 2.34
C GLU A 85 6.00 8.74 2.47
N GLN A 86 6.44 9.42 1.42
CA GLN A 86 6.65 10.87 1.47
C GLN A 86 5.36 11.63 1.77
N GLU A 87 4.27 11.24 1.11
CA GLU A 87 2.99 11.90 1.31
C GLU A 87 2.40 11.58 2.69
N LEU A 88 2.49 10.33 3.13
CA LEU A 88 2.06 9.94 4.46
C LEU A 88 2.85 10.66 5.55
N ARG A 89 4.18 10.74 5.42
CA ARG A 89 5.05 11.43 6.37
C ARG A 89 4.72 12.90 6.50
N ARG A 90 4.43 13.60 5.38
CA ARG A 90 3.97 15.00 5.38
C ARG A 90 2.69 15.20 6.19
N ASN A 91 1.83 14.19 6.22
CA ASN A 91 0.57 14.19 6.95
C ASN A 91 0.67 13.55 8.34
N GLY A 92 1.89 13.26 8.82
CA GLY A 92 2.14 12.68 10.15
C GLY A 92 1.81 11.19 10.27
N TYR A 93 1.68 10.48 9.16
CA TYR A 93 1.48 9.03 9.10
C TYR A 93 2.79 8.28 8.84
N SER A 94 2.90 7.08 9.41
CA SER A 94 3.94 6.09 9.12
C SER A 94 3.42 5.01 8.18
N LEU A 95 4.32 4.38 7.41
CA LEU A 95 4.01 3.30 6.47
C LEU A 95 4.58 1.95 6.96
N ILE A 96 3.75 0.91 7.01
CA ILE A 96 4.18 -0.48 7.21
C ILE A 96 4.09 -1.21 5.87
N LEU A 97 5.24 -1.47 5.24
CA LEU A 97 5.30 -2.23 3.99
C LEU A 97 5.36 -3.74 4.28
N MET A 98 4.61 -4.52 3.50
CA MET A 98 4.55 -5.98 3.62
C MET A 98 4.53 -6.64 2.24
N ASN A 99 5.47 -7.55 1.98
CA ASN A 99 5.45 -8.43 0.82
C ASN A 99 4.45 -9.57 1.03
N SER A 100 3.71 -9.92 -0.03
CA SER A 100 2.93 -11.16 -0.09
C SER A 100 3.65 -12.28 -0.85
N ASP A 101 4.72 -11.97 -1.58
CA ASP A 101 5.51 -12.89 -2.41
C ASP A 101 4.64 -13.71 -3.37
N GLY A 102 3.56 -13.10 -3.88
CA GLY A 102 2.60 -13.78 -4.75
C GLY A 102 1.74 -14.85 -4.06
N SER A 103 1.83 -14.99 -2.73
CA SER A 103 1.06 -15.96 -1.95
C SER A 103 -0.22 -15.34 -1.39
N VAL A 104 -1.36 -15.92 -1.74
CA VAL A 104 -2.67 -15.56 -1.16
C VAL A 104 -2.64 -15.78 0.36
N GLU A 105 -1.96 -16.82 0.86
CA GLU A 105 -1.86 -17.10 2.29
C GLU A 105 -1.02 -16.05 3.05
N THR A 106 0.07 -15.59 2.44
CA THR A 106 0.89 -14.53 3.05
C THR A 106 0.15 -13.19 3.04
N GLU A 107 -0.46 -12.82 1.91
CA GLU A 107 -1.34 -11.64 1.80
C GLU A 107 -2.43 -11.66 2.89
N SER A 108 -3.02 -12.82 3.09
CA SER A 108 -4.04 -13.08 4.10
C SER A 108 -3.56 -12.77 5.52
N LYS A 109 -2.40 -13.30 5.89
CA LYS A 109 -1.75 -13.05 7.18
C LYS A 109 -1.39 -11.58 7.35
N ASN A 110 -0.95 -10.91 6.27
CA ASN A 110 -0.61 -9.49 6.28
C ASN A 110 -1.82 -8.62 6.62
N PHE A 111 -2.94 -8.81 5.93
CA PHE A 111 -4.17 -8.08 6.27
C PHE A 111 -4.64 -8.36 7.71
N ALA A 112 -4.58 -9.61 8.16
CA ALA A 112 -4.94 -9.95 9.53
C ALA A 112 -4.04 -9.25 10.57
N LEU A 113 -2.73 -9.12 10.28
CA LEU A 113 -1.80 -8.40 11.12
C LEU A 113 -2.11 -6.90 11.15
N LEU A 114 -2.34 -6.27 9.99
CA LEU A 114 -2.71 -4.86 9.91
C LEU A 114 -3.99 -4.55 10.69
N ARG A 115 -4.99 -5.45 10.60
CA ARG A 115 -6.23 -5.35 11.40
C ARG A 115 -5.94 -5.42 12.91
N ARG A 116 -5.08 -6.35 13.34
CA ARG A 116 -4.68 -6.48 14.77
C ARG A 116 -3.90 -5.26 15.25
N ARG A 117 -3.10 -4.66 14.38
CA ARG A 117 -2.37 -3.41 14.63
C ARG A 117 -3.25 -2.16 14.59
N ARG A 118 -4.54 -2.28 14.24
CA ARG A 118 -5.50 -1.17 14.14
C ARG A 118 -4.98 -0.03 13.25
N VAL A 119 -4.38 -0.38 12.12
CA VAL A 119 -3.95 0.62 11.14
C VAL A 119 -5.12 1.50 10.70
N ASP A 120 -4.82 2.75 10.40
CA ASP A 120 -5.83 3.76 10.06
C ASP A 120 -6.27 3.68 8.59
N GLY A 121 -5.57 2.88 7.78
CA GLY A 121 -5.86 2.64 6.37
C GLY A 121 -4.94 1.59 5.77
N VAL A 122 -5.32 1.07 4.61
CA VAL A 122 -4.54 0.08 3.85
C VAL A 122 -4.46 0.48 2.38
N ILE A 123 -3.27 0.36 1.82
CA ILE A 123 -3.00 0.38 0.39
C ILE A 123 -2.63 -1.05 -0.03
N ALA A 124 -3.19 -1.58 -1.11
CA ALA A 124 -2.90 -2.96 -1.50
C ALA A 124 -2.89 -3.19 -3.02
N SER A 125 -1.88 -3.92 -3.51
CA SER A 125 -1.90 -4.57 -4.83
C SER A 125 -2.10 -6.07 -4.63
N LEU A 126 -3.35 -6.51 -4.75
CA LEU A 126 -3.78 -7.89 -4.48
C LEU A 126 -3.09 -8.94 -5.37
N VAL A 127 -2.83 -10.10 -4.78
CA VAL A 127 -2.36 -11.31 -5.47
C VAL A 127 -3.45 -11.88 -6.37
N ALA A 128 -4.65 -12.09 -5.83
CA ALA A 128 -5.78 -12.69 -6.52
C ALA A 128 -7.10 -12.03 -6.10
N GLU A 129 -7.80 -11.45 -7.07
CA GLU A 129 -9.01 -10.62 -6.87
C GLU A 129 -10.27 -11.46 -6.63
N ASP A 130 -10.26 -12.69 -7.16
CA ASP A 130 -11.34 -13.67 -7.04
C ASP A 130 -11.28 -14.46 -5.74
N SER A 131 -10.17 -14.37 -4.99
CA SER A 131 -9.98 -15.08 -3.73
C SER A 131 -11.11 -14.76 -2.72
N PRO A 132 -11.91 -15.77 -2.31
CA PRO A 132 -12.94 -15.59 -1.29
C PRO A 132 -12.36 -15.08 0.03
N TYR A 133 -11.12 -15.46 0.32
CA TYR A 133 -10.43 -14.98 1.50
C TYR A 133 -10.17 -13.48 1.43
N VAL A 134 -9.63 -13.00 0.30
CA VAL A 134 -9.32 -11.57 0.11
C VAL A 134 -10.58 -10.74 0.30
N LYS A 135 -11.69 -11.16 -0.30
CA LYS A 135 -13.01 -10.51 -0.10
C LYS A 135 -13.43 -10.50 1.37
N LYS A 136 -13.40 -11.66 2.05
CA LYS A 136 -13.77 -11.76 3.48
C LYS A 136 -12.91 -10.85 4.35
N THR A 137 -11.63 -10.79 4.06
CA THR A 137 -10.66 -10.05 4.86
C THR A 137 -10.78 -8.55 4.66
N ILE A 138 -10.97 -8.09 3.42
CA ILE A 138 -11.27 -6.70 3.10
C ILE A 138 -12.59 -6.27 3.76
N LEU A 139 -13.64 -7.10 3.69
CA LEU A 139 -14.91 -6.81 4.37
C LEU A 139 -14.79 -6.74 5.90
N SER A 140 -13.77 -7.41 6.48
CA SER A 140 -13.50 -7.37 7.92
C SER A 140 -12.59 -6.20 8.34
N LEU A 141 -12.03 -5.47 7.37
CA LEU A 141 -11.17 -4.32 7.62
C LEU A 141 -12.05 -3.15 8.05
N ARG A 142 -11.78 -2.58 9.22
CA ARG A 142 -12.49 -1.40 9.76
C ARG A 142 -11.86 -0.08 9.31
N ALA A 143 -10.95 -0.14 8.35
CA ALA A 143 -10.15 0.98 7.87
C ALA A 143 -10.35 1.14 6.35
N PRO A 144 -10.22 2.36 5.80
CA PRO A 144 -10.27 2.59 4.36
C PRO A 144 -9.25 1.74 3.60
N LEU A 145 -9.64 1.26 2.43
CA LEU A 145 -8.78 0.50 1.52
C LEU A 145 -8.67 1.21 0.17
N VAL A 146 -7.43 1.36 -0.29
CA VAL A 146 -7.09 1.80 -1.64
C VAL A 146 -6.38 0.66 -2.38
N LEU A 147 -6.94 0.24 -3.51
CA LEU A 147 -6.34 -0.75 -4.38
C LEU A 147 -5.40 -0.08 -5.38
N LEU A 148 -4.24 -0.69 -5.59
CA LEU A 148 -3.30 -0.28 -6.63
C LEU A 148 -3.31 -1.26 -7.78
N ASP A 149 -3.63 -0.75 -8.96
CA ASP A 149 -3.62 -1.48 -10.23
C ASP A 149 -4.47 -2.75 -10.21
N ARG A 150 -5.49 -2.78 -9.34
CA ARG A 150 -6.42 -3.87 -9.13
C ARG A 150 -7.83 -3.33 -9.02
N ASP A 151 -8.79 -4.15 -9.45
CA ASP A 151 -10.21 -3.84 -9.31
C ASP A 151 -10.96 -5.12 -8.94
N VAL A 152 -11.70 -5.06 -7.84
CA VAL A 152 -12.45 -6.18 -7.31
C VAL A 152 -13.92 -5.83 -7.27
N LYS A 153 -14.68 -6.43 -8.19
CA LYS A 153 -16.13 -6.27 -8.26
C LYS A 153 -16.78 -6.62 -6.91
N GLY A 154 -17.65 -5.72 -6.44
CA GLY A 154 -18.44 -5.90 -5.23
C GLY A 154 -17.71 -5.54 -3.93
N LEU A 155 -16.52 -4.94 -3.99
CA LEU A 155 -15.85 -4.38 -2.82
C LEU A 155 -16.00 -2.86 -2.79
N ASN A 156 -16.30 -2.32 -1.61
CA ASN A 156 -16.28 -0.88 -1.36
C ASN A 156 -14.84 -0.44 -1.07
N ALA A 157 -14.04 -0.28 -2.13
CA ALA A 157 -12.67 0.20 -2.06
C ALA A 157 -12.43 1.24 -3.16
N SER A 158 -11.61 2.25 -2.86
CA SER A 158 -11.10 3.13 -3.91
C SER A 158 -10.01 2.39 -4.68
N ALA A 159 -9.80 2.72 -5.95
CA ALA A 159 -8.77 2.11 -6.77
C ALA A 159 -8.02 3.16 -7.59
N VAL A 160 -6.70 3.02 -7.67
CA VAL A 160 -5.83 3.76 -8.59
C VAL A 160 -5.38 2.78 -9.65
N ILE A 161 -5.90 2.92 -10.87
CA ILE A 161 -5.70 1.97 -11.96
C ILE A 161 -5.16 2.66 -13.22
N THR A 162 -4.42 1.90 -14.02
CA THR A 162 -4.01 2.31 -15.37
C THR A 162 -4.88 1.61 -16.41
N ASN A 163 -5.15 2.29 -17.54
CA ASN A 163 -5.83 1.63 -18.66
C ASN A 163 -4.84 0.76 -19.45
N HIS A 164 -4.61 -0.45 -18.96
CA HIS A 164 -3.70 -1.41 -19.60
C HIS A 164 -4.16 -1.80 -21.01
N ALA A 165 -5.46 -1.88 -21.26
CA ALA A 165 -5.99 -2.27 -22.56
C ALA A 165 -5.60 -1.26 -23.65
N ILE A 166 -5.78 0.05 -23.39
CA ILE A 166 -5.37 1.11 -24.33
C ILE A 166 -3.87 1.06 -24.58
N GLY A 167 -3.06 0.92 -23.53
CA GLY A 167 -1.60 0.90 -23.65
C GLY A 167 -1.09 -0.28 -24.49
N VAL A 168 -1.58 -1.49 -24.20
CA VAL A 168 -1.17 -2.69 -24.95
C VAL A 168 -1.69 -2.64 -26.38
N LYS A 169 -2.94 -2.20 -26.60
CA LYS A 169 -3.49 -2.05 -27.94
C LYS A 169 -2.64 -1.13 -28.81
N ALA A 170 -2.23 0.02 -28.27
CA ALA A 170 -1.38 0.96 -28.99
C ALA A 170 -0.01 0.34 -29.37
N ALA A 171 0.63 -0.37 -28.43
CA ALA A 171 1.90 -1.04 -28.68
C ALA A 171 1.77 -2.16 -29.73
N THR A 172 0.76 -3.01 -29.63
CA THR A 172 0.51 -4.10 -30.60
C THR A 172 0.17 -3.55 -31.97
N LYS A 173 -0.70 -2.53 -32.04
CA LYS A 173 -1.05 -1.88 -33.31
C LYS A 173 0.19 -1.32 -33.99
N HIS A 174 1.09 -0.69 -33.25
CA HIS A 174 2.34 -0.18 -33.80
C HIS A 174 3.17 -1.28 -34.46
N LEU A 175 3.30 -2.46 -33.83
CA LEU A 175 4.01 -3.60 -34.43
C LEU A 175 3.31 -4.16 -35.67
N LEU A 176 1.97 -4.25 -35.65
CA LEU A 176 1.17 -4.69 -36.80
C LEU A 176 1.31 -3.73 -37.99
N ASP A 177 1.30 -2.42 -37.73
CA ASP A 177 1.48 -1.36 -38.73
C ASP A 177 2.88 -1.41 -39.37
N LEU A 178 3.90 -1.85 -38.62
CA LEU A 178 5.25 -2.12 -39.13
C LEU A 178 5.36 -3.41 -39.96
N GLY A 179 4.27 -4.19 -40.07
CA GLY A 179 4.22 -5.41 -40.88
C GLY A 179 4.47 -6.70 -40.10
N HIS A 180 4.69 -6.65 -38.78
CA HIS A 180 4.81 -7.87 -37.97
C HIS A 180 3.47 -8.62 -37.91
N ARG A 181 3.52 -9.95 -37.89
CA ARG A 181 2.32 -10.83 -37.87
C ARG A 181 2.39 -11.88 -36.75
N ASP A 182 3.59 -12.41 -36.50
CA ASP A 182 3.87 -13.31 -35.38
C ASP A 182 4.39 -12.51 -34.18
N ILE A 183 3.46 -11.93 -33.42
CA ILE A 183 3.76 -11.15 -32.21
C ILE A 183 3.39 -12.00 -31.01
N ALA A 184 4.38 -12.40 -30.20
CA ALA A 184 4.13 -13.12 -28.96
C ALA A 184 3.74 -12.16 -27.81
N PHE A 185 2.82 -12.61 -26.96
CA PHE A 185 2.39 -11.93 -25.75
C PHE A 185 2.68 -12.79 -24.53
N ILE A 186 3.65 -12.37 -23.72
CA ILE A 186 4.06 -13.03 -22.49
C ILE A 186 3.63 -12.16 -21.31
N SER A 187 2.83 -12.71 -20.40
CA SER A 187 2.31 -11.97 -19.25
C SER A 187 2.08 -12.89 -18.06
N GLY A 188 1.75 -12.30 -16.91
CA GLY A 188 1.40 -13.07 -15.72
C GLY A 188 0.01 -13.73 -15.78
N ALA A 189 -0.41 -14.31 -14.66
CA ALA A 189 -1.60 -15.16 -14.57
C ALA A 189 -2.91 -14.51 -15.08
N ALA A 190 -3.74 -15.30 -15.75
CA ALA A 190 -4.98 -14.87 -16.40
C ALA A 190 -6.04 -14.33 -15.44
N ASN A 191 -6.00 -14.73 -14.16
CA ASN A 191 -6.95 -14.30 -13.14
C ASN A 191 -6.59 -12.94 -12.50
N VAL A 192 -5.56 -12.25 -12.97
CA VAL A 192 -5.19 -10.90 -12.52
C VAL A 192 -5.81 -9.83 -13.42
N TYR A 193 -6.43 -8.79 -12.85
CA TYR A 193 -7.05 -7.70 -13.61
C TYR A 193 -6.15 -7.09 -14.68
N THR A 194 -4.90 -6.82 -14.34
CA THR A 194 -3.94 -6.23 -15.28
C THR A 194 -3.72 -7.14 -16.48
N THR A 195 -3.47 -8.44 -16.24
CA THR A 195 -3.35 -9.43 -17.32
C THR A 195 -4.60 -9.47 -18.20
N ARG A 196 -5.81 -9.56 -17.61
CA ARG A 196 -7.05 -9.58 -18.39
C ARG A 196 -7.20 -8.36 -19.30
N ASN A 197 -6.90 -7.17 -18.77
CA ASN A 197 -6.97 -5.93 -19.55
C ASN A 197 -5.88 -5.86 -20.63
N ARG A 198 -4.67 -6.36 -20.35
CA ARG A 198 -3.59 -6.42 -21.35
C ARG A 198 -3.92 -7.37 -22.49
N ILE A 199 -4.42 -8.57 -22.19
CA ILE A 199 -4.90 -9.53 -23.20
C ILE A 199 -6.01 -8.90 -24.04
N LYS A 200 -6.98 -8.24 -23.39
CA LYS A 200 -8.04 -7.52 -24.11
C LYS A 200 -7.48 -6.53 -25.12
N GLY A 201 -6.55 -5.65 -24.71
CA GLY A 201 -5.92 -4.69 -25.62
C GLY A 201 -5.13 -5.34 -26.76
N PHE A 202 -4.43 -6.44 -26.45
CA PHE A 202 -3.70 -7.23 -27.43
C PHE A 202 -4.64 -7.85 -28.48
N SER A 203 -5.71 -8.51 -28.05
CA SER A 203 -6.71 -9.12 -28.93
C SER A 203 -7.48 -8.08 -29.75
N GLU A 204 -7.81 -6.93 -29.16
CA GLU A 204 -8.48 -5.83 -29.88
C GLU A 204 -7.61 -5.28 -31.03
N ALA A 205 -6.30 -5.16 -30.85
CA ALA A 205 -5.40 -4.70 -31.92
C ALA A 205 -5.35 -5.67 -33.11
N PHE A 206 -5.31 -6.98 -32.85
CA PHE A 206 -5.36 -8.01 -33.90
C PHE A 206 -6.70 -7.98 -34.65
N ALA A 207 -7.81 -7.88 -33.91
CA ALA A 207 -9.15 -7.80 -34.47
C ALA A 207 -9.31 -6.57 -35.39
N GLU A 208 -8.81 -5.40 -34.97
CA GLU A 208 -8.86 -4.17 -35.77
C GLU A 208 -8.00 -4.23 -37.04
N ALA A 209 -6.90 -4.98 -37.01
CA ALA A 209 -6.08 -5.22 -38.20
C ALA A 209 -6.67 -6.29 -39.13
N GLY A 210 -7.77 -6.95 -38.75
CA GLY A 210 -8.35 -8.06 -39.49
C GLY A 210 -7.47 -9.31 -39.51
N ILE A 211 -6.60 -9.48 -38.50
CA ILE A 211 -5.63 -10.59 -38.42
C ILE A 211 -6.10 -11.57 -37.33
N PRO A 212 -6.25 -12.87 -37.63
CA PRO A 212 -6.53 -13.88 -36.62
C PRO A 212 -5.41 -13.93 -35.58
N LEU A 213 -5.75 -13.92 -34.29
CA LEU A 213 -4.79 -14.07 -33.20
C LEU A 213 -4.58 -15.57 -32.89
N PRO A 214 -3.40 -16.16 -33.14
CA PRO A 214 -3.13 -17.55 -32.79
C PRO A 214 -2.95 -17.70 -31.27
N GLU A 215 -3.71 -18.60 -30.64
CA GLU A 215 -3.61 -18.85 -29.18
C GLU A 215 -2.20 -19.24 -28.74
N LYS A 216 -1.44 -19.92 -29.60
CA LYS A 216 -0.04 -20.31 -29.34
C LYS A 216 0.92 -19.13 -29.10
N LEU A 217 0.52 -17.91 -29.48
CA LEU A 217 1.31 -16.69 -29.26
C LEU A 217 1.03 -16.04 -27.90
N ILE A 218 0.20 -16.66 -27.05
CA ILE A 218 -0.14 -16.13 -25.72
C ILE A 218 0.43 -17.09 -24.66
N ALA A 219 1.39 -16.61 -23.87
CA ALA A 219 1.95 -17.31 -22.73
C ALA A 219 1.58 -16.57 -21.43
N LEU A 220 0.84 -17.24 -20.53
CA LEU A 220 0.37 -16.68 -19.26
C LEU A 220 0.88 -17.48 -18.07
N GLY A 221 1.54 -16.82 -17.11
CA GLY A 221 2.05 -17.49 -15.92
C GLY A 221 2.61 -16.55 -14.86
N GLY A 222 3.93 -16.58 -14.69
CA GLY A 222 4.66 -15.79 -13.69
C GLY A 222 4.81 -14.32 -14.06
N PHE A 223 5.01 -13.46 -13.05
CA PHE A 223 5.43 -12.06 -13.25
C PHE A 223 6.94 -11.88 -13.03
N ASP A 224 7.68 -12.97 -12.94
CA ASP A 224 9.11 -13.03 -12.74
C ASP A 224 9.88 -13.12 -14.07
N ALA A 225 11.16 -12.78 -14.01
CA ALA A 225 12.04 -12.77 -15.18
C ALA A 225 12.31 -14.19 -15.72
N GLU A 226 12.29 -15.21 -14.86
CA GLU A 226 12.52 -16.60 -15.25
C GLU A 226 11.42 -17.10 -16.19
N TYR A 227 10.15 -16.85 -15.84
CA TYR A 227 9.02 -17.17 -16.69
C TYR A 227 9.13 -16.47 -18.06
N GLY A 228 9.53 -15.20 -18.06
CA GLY A 228 9.77 -14.42 -19.27
C GLY A 228 10.84 -15.04 -20.17
N LEU A 229 11.94 -15.51 -19.60
CA LEU A 229 13.05 -16.12 -20.35
C LEU A 229 12.66 -17.46 -20.99
N ILE A 230 11.88 -18.28 -20.30
CA ILE A 230 11.48 -19.63 -20.78
C ILE A 230 10.51 -19.55 -21.98
N HIS A 231 9.73 -18.47 -22.06
CA HIS A 231 8.65 -18.34 -23.04
C HIS A 231 8.89 -17.27 -24.12
N ALA A 232 10.09 -16.67 -24.15
CA ALA A 232 10.54 -15.72 -25.18
C ALA A 232 11.20 -16.44 -26.36
#